data_AF-A0A7Z9IA00-F1
#
_entry.id   AF-A0A7Z9IA00-F1
#
_cell.length_a   1.000
_cell.length_b   1.000
_cell.length_c   1.000
_cell.angle_alpha   90.00
_cell.angle_beta   90.00
_cell.angle_gamma   90.00
#
_symmetry.space_group_name_H-M   'P 1'
#
loop_
_entity.id
_entity.type
_entity.pdbx_description
1 polymer ?
#
loop_
_entity_poly.entity_id
_entity_poly.type
_entity_poly.pdbx_seq_one_letter_code
_entity_poly.pdbx_strand_id
1 'polypeptide(L)' 'MKNKFLILMTSLIIAMFGSSSARSESITLGWAAWDPANALVELSKSFTAETGIEMNFEFVPWPNFPR' A
#
# COMPACT_ATOMS: atom_id res chain seq x y z
N MET A 1 -34.98 29.46 4.07
CA MET A 1 -33.52 29.73 4.09
C MET A 1 -32.77 28.86 5.09
N LYS A 2 -33.30 28.66 6.30
CA LYS A 2 -32.69 27.84 7.36
C LYS A 2 -32.40 26.39 6.94
N ASN A 3 -33.32 25.74 6.21
CA ASN A 3 -33.15 24.36 5.74
C ASN A 3 -32.10 24.23 4.64
N LYS A 4 -31.96 25.24 3.76
CA LYS A 4 -30.90 25.29 2.75
C LYS A 4 -29.52 25.44 3.39
N PHE A 5 -29.44 26.26 4.44
CA PHE A 5 -28.22 26.45 5.23
C PHE A 5 -27.84 25.18 6.00
N LEU A 6 -28.83 24.50 6.60
CA LEU A 6 -28.61 23.24 7.31
C LEU A 6 -28.13 22.13 6.37
N ILE A 7 -28.71 22.00 5.17
CA ILE A 7 -28.26 21.03 4.14
C ILE A 7 -26.83 21.34 3.69
N LEU A 8 -26.49 22.62 3.46
CA LEU A 8 -25.15 23.04 3.05
C LEU A 8 -24.08 22.70 4.10
N MET A 9 -24.43 22.82 5.39
CA MET A 9 -23.54 22.46 6.50
C MET A 9 -23.32 20.96 6.60
N THR A 10 -24.36 20.15 6.42
CA THR A 10 -24.23 18.67 6.47
C THR A 10 -23.38 18.13 5.31
N SER A 11 -23.49 18.70 4.12
CA SER A 11 -22.66 18.33 2.97
C SER A 11 -21.19 18.65 3.17
N LEU A 12 -20.88 19.75 3.88
CA LEU A 12 -19.50 20.15 4.17
C LEU A 12 -18.84 19.19 5.17
N ILE A 13 -19.58 18.70 6.15
CA ILE A 13 -19.08 17.74 7.15
C ILE A 13 -18.69 16.41 6.47
N ILE A 14 -19.50 15.90 5.55
CA ILE A 14 -19.22 14.63 4.84
C ILE A 14 -17.94 14.73 4.00
N ALA A 15 -17.67 15.90 3.40
CA ALA A 15 -16.44 16.13 2.63
C ALA A 15 -15.16 16.13 3.51
N MET A 16 -15.28 16.42 4.82
CA MET A 16 -14.13 16.42 5.74
C MET A 16 -13.77 15.03 6.28
N PHE A 17 -14.70 14.07 6.20
CA PHE A 17 -14.46 12.67 6.59
C PHE A 17 -14.15 11.74 5.40
N GLY A 18 -14.37 12.22 4.18
CA GLY A 18 -14.15 11.47 2.95
C GLY A 18 -12.71 11.57 2.47
N SER A 19 -11.81 10.77 3.04
CA SER A 19 -10.65 10.13 2.39
C SER A 19 -9.65 9.70 3.45
N SER A 20 -9.83 8.49 4.00
CA SER A 20 -8.66 7.75 4.49
C SER A 20 -7.84 7.39 3.27
N SER A 21 -6.85 8.22 2.94
CA SER A 21 -5.85 7.84 1.95
C SER A 21 -5.08 6.70 2.58
N ALA A 22 -5.21 5.48 2.04
CA ALA A 22 -4.30 4.40 2.37
C ALA A 22 -2.88 4.95 2.19
N ARG A 23 -2.11 5.00 3.28
CA ARG A 23 -0.70 5.37 3.21
C ARG A 23 -0.09 4.35 2.24
N SER A 24 0.66 4.80 1.25
CA SER A 24 1.47 3.88 0.44
C SER A 24 2.46 3.22 1.40
N GLU A 25 2.08 2.06 1.92
CA GLU A 25 2.89 1.21 2.75
C GLU A 25 3.86 0.51 1.81
N SER A 26 5.16 0.74 1.98
CA SER A 26 6.17 -0.01 1.24
C SER A 26 6.41 -1.35 1.93
N ILE A 27 6.37 -2.45 1.19
CA ILE A 27 6.65 -3.80 1.71
C ILE A 27 8.09 -4.16 1.34
N THR A 28 8.90 -4.52 2.35
CA THR A 28 10.26 -5.06 2.11
C THR A 28 10.24 -6.57 2.22
N LEU A 29 10.51 -7.25 1.12
CA LEU A 29 10.62 -8.71 1.04
C LEU A 29 12.07 -9.13 1.32
N GLY A 30 12.29 -9.75 2.47
CA GLY A 30 13.55 -10.46 2.77
C GLY A 30 13.54 -11.83 2.08
N TRP A 31 14.44 -12.04 1.13
CA TRP A 31 14.51 -13.29 0.36
C TRP A 31 15.96 -13.81 0.23
N ALA A 32 16.10 -15.13 0.08
CA ALA A 32 17.37 -15.73 -0.31
C ALA A 32 17.43 -15.74 -1.85
N ALA A 33 18.34 -14.99 -2.46
CA ALA A 33 18.48 -14.95 -3.92
C ALA A 33 19.04 -16.28 -4.45
N TRP A 34 18.15 -17.07 -5.05
CA TRP A 34 18.45 -18.28 -5.83
C TRP A 34 17.60 -18.24 -7.11
N ASP A 35 18.03 -18.89 -8.19
CA ASP A 35 17.42 -18.77 -9.53
C ASP A 35 15.87 -18.87 -9.59
N PRO A 36 15.18 -19.70 -8.78
CA PRO A 36 13.72 -19.77 -8.75
C PRO A 36 13.02 -18.51 -8.24
N ALA A 37 13.74 -17.62 -7.56
CA ALA A 37 13.16 -16.40 -6.99
C ALA A 37 12.79 -15.38 -8.08
N ASN A 38 13.32 -15.49 -9.30
CA ASN A 38 13.02 -14.55 -10.40
C ASN A 38 11.50 -14.37 -10.66
N ALA A 39 10.69 -15.41 -10.46
CA ALA A 39 9.23 -15.33 -10.58
C ALA A 39 8.59 -14.39 -9.52
N LEU A 40 9.16 -14.29 -8.32
CA LEU A 40 8.64 -13.44 -7.25
C LEU A 40 8.87 -11.95 -7.54
N VAL A 41 9.97 -11.60 -8.23
CA VAL A 41 10.24 -10.22 -8.67
C VAL A 41 9.31 -9.82 -9.81
N GLU A 42 8.93 -10.76 -10.66
CA GLU A 42 7.98 -10.50 -11.72
C GLU A 42 6.57 -10.30 -11.17
N LEU A 43 6.14 -11.15 -10.24
CA LEU A 43 4.87 -11.03 -9.54
C LEU A 43 4.75 -9.75 -8.69
N SER A 44 5.85 -9.25 -8.12
CA SER A 44 5.82 -8.00 -7.36
C SER A 44 5.54 -6.79 -8.25
N LYS A 45 5.95 -6.80 -9.51
CA LYS A 45 5.70 -5.71 -10.45
C LYS A 45 4.22 -5.60 -10.78
N SER A 46 3.55 -6.72 -11.04
CA SER A 46 2.09 -6.75 -11.26
C SER A 46 1.34 -6.33 -9.99
N PHE A 47 1.79 -6.79 -8.82
CA PHE A 47 1.22 -6.39 -7.54
C PHE A 47 1.33 -4.88 -7.28
N THR A 48 2.52 -4.28 -7.46
CA THR A 48 2.74 -2.84 -7.31
C THR A 48 1.90 -2.05 -8.33
N ALA A 49 1.77 -2.53 -9.57
CA ALA A 49 0.95 -1.88 -10.59
C ALA A 49 -0.55 -1.86 -10.24
N GLU A 50 -1.06 -2.94 -9.64
CA GLU A 50 -2.48 -3.05 -9.26
C GLU A 50 -2.82 -2.33 -7.95
N THR A 51 -1.88 -2.30 -6.99
CA THR A 51 -2.14 -1.83 -5.63
C THR A 51 -1.56 -0.46 -5.32
N GLY A 52 -0.55 -0.01 -6.08
CA GLY A 52 0.24 1.19 -5.77
C GLY A 52 1.14 1.04 -4.55
N ILE A 53 1.33 -0.18 -4.05
CA ILE A 53 2.19 -0.52 -2.90
C ILE A 53 3.61 -0.76 -3.43
N GLU A 54 4.57 0.00 -2.92
CA GLU A 54 5.98 -0.14 -3.31
C GLU A 54 6.58 -1.42 -2.71
N MET A 55 7.27 -2.20 -3.55
CA MET A 55 7.91 -3.46 -3.16
C MET A 55 9.43 -3.30 -3.20
N ASN A 56 10.08 -3.47 -2.05
CA ASN A 56 11.53 -3.49 -1.91
C ASN A 56 12.02 -4.93 -1.70
N PHE A 57 13.24 -5.22 -2.14
CA PHE A 57 13.85 -6.54 -2.02
C PHE A 57 15.17 -6.44 -1.28
N GLU A 58 15.27 -7.18 -0.17
CA GLU A 58 16.49 -7.30 0.60
C GLU A 58 17.00 -8.73 0.55
N PHE A 59 18.26 -8.87 0.13
CA PHE A 59 18.93 -10.16 0.19
C PHE A 59 19.30 -10.47 1.64
N VAL A 60 18.69 -11.53 2.18
CA VAL A 60 18.99 -12.01 3.54
C VAL A 60 19.75 -13.33 3.42
N PRO A 61 21.05 -13.38 3.79
CA PRO A 61 21.77 -14.64 3.92
C PRO A 61 21.05 -15.55 4.93
N TRP A 62 20.93 -16.85 4.61
CA TRP A 62 20.27 -17.83 5.48
C TRP A 62 20.60 -17.76 6.98
N PRO A 63 21.87 -17.56 7.41
CA PRO A 63 22.21 -17.42 8.82
C PRO A 63 21.55 -16.24 9.55
N ASN A 64 21.06 -15.25 8.80
CA ASN A 64 20.49 -14.01 9.31
C ASN A 64 18.95 -13.97 9.22
N PHE A 65 18.29 -15.02 8.70
CA PHE A 65 16.83 -15.08 8.69
C PHE A 65 16.31 -15.20 10.14
N PRO A 66 15.46 -14.26 10.60
CA PRO A 66 14.79 -14.43 11.88
C PRO A 66 13.85 -15.65 11.80
N ARG A 67 13.94 -16.53 12.80
CA ARG A 67 13.01 -17.67 12.97
C ARG A 67 11.61 -17.21 13.33
#